data_AF-A0AAV9UKM0-F1
#
_entry.id   AF-A0AAV9UKM0-F1
#
_cell.length_a   1.000
_cell.length_b   1.000
_cell.length_c   1.000
_cell.angle_alpha   90.00
_cell.angle_beta   90.00
_cell.angle_gamma   90.00
#
_symmetry.space_group_name_H-M   'P 1'
#
loop_
_entity.id
_entity.type
_entity.pdbx_description
1 polymer ?
#
loop_
_entity_poly.entity_id
_entity_poly.type
_entity_poly.pdbx_seq_one_letter_code
_entity_poly.pdbx_strand_id
1 'polypeptide(L)'
;MAVPPKKINHPYPLIDNDPYFGRVLRYFRASDYATIIGSTAFAPGAYWLMDYCSPAYMSREALRSGMRNCGVIGLTGGFLLAYQRSSLRFWGWTENEREVQMDMREMIDKVKRKEPLYGETTLTPYMQGVAARNSRYSQLMFYVFPWFNLANHDQHGVDTAKYYKAAEEEMERERLAKE
;
A
#
# COMPACT_ATOMS: atom_id res chain seq x y z
N MET A 1 -9.39 -18.87 16.14
CA MET A 1 -9.12 -19.71 14.95
C MET A 1 -8.85 -18.76 13.78
N ALA A 2 -7.65 -18.80 13.19
CA ALA A 2 -7.34 -17.99 12.02
C ALA A 2 -8.13 -18.56 10.83
N VAL A 3 -9.00 -17.76 10.21
CA VAL A 3 -9.73 -18.17 9.01
C VAL A 3 -8.79 -17.96 7.83
N PRO A 4 -8.37 -19.02 7.13
CA PRO A 4 -7.46 -18.87 6.00
C PRO A 4 -8.10 -17.98 4.93
N PRO A 5 -7.36 -17.05 4.33
CA PRO A 5 -7.87 -16.25 3.23
C PRO A 5 -8.28 -17.15 2.07
N LYS A 6 -9.32 -16.75 1.34
CA LYS A 6 -9.63 -17.35 0.03
C LYS A 6 -8.40 -17.22 -0.86
N LYS A 7 -7.92 -18.33 -1.40
CA LYS A 7 -6.86 -18.31 -2.42
C LYS A 7 -7.46 -17.71 -3.70
N ILE A 8 -6.88 -16.59 -4.14
CA ILE A 8 -7.25 -15.90 -5.37
C ILE A 8 -6.14 -16.17 -6.37
N ASN A 9 -6.49 -16.50 -7.62
CA ASN A 9 -5.50 -16.62 -8.67
C ASN A 9 -5.05 -15.22 -9.09
N HIS A 10 -3.75 -14.97 -9.08
CA HIS A 10 -3.13 -13.69 -9.40
C HIS A 10 -2.03 -13.91 -10.45
N PRO A 11 -1.93 -13.04 -11.49
CA PRO A 11 -0.98 -13.23 -12.58
C PRO A 11 0.49 -13.08 -12.17
N TYR A 12 0.78 -12.34 -11.08
CA TYR A 12 2.11 -12.15 -10.52
C TYR A 12 2.18 -12.69 -9.08
N PRO A 13 3.37 -12.95 -8.51
CA PRO A 13 3.48 -13.51 -7.15
C PRO A 13 2.83 -12.64 -6.08
N LEU A 14 2.10 -13.25 -5.15
CA LEU A 14 1.56 -12.57 -3.97
C LEU A 14 2.67 -12.24 -2.98
N ILE A 15 2.76 -10.97 -2.58
CA ILE A 15 3.66 -10.49 -1.53
C ILE A 15 2.92 -10.47 -0.19
N ASP A 16 1.74 -9.86 -0.18
CA ASP A 16 0.97 -9.58 1.02
C ASP A 16 -0.49 -9.30 0.63
N ASN A 17 -1.48 -9.97 1.23
CA ASN A 17 -2.89 -9.74 0.92
C ASN A 17 -3.53 -8.59 1.71
N ASP A 18 -2.86 -8.08 2.74
CA ASP A 18 -3.31 -6.98 3.57
C ASP A 18 -2.11 -6.18 4.12
N PRO A 19 -1.38 -5.48 3.25
CA PRO A 19 -0.13 -4.82 3.63
C PRO A 19 -0.35 -3.68 4.63
N TYR A 20 0.52 -3.60 5.63
CA TYR A 20 0.50 -2.50 6.62
C TYR A 20 0.63 -1.13 5.94
N PHE A 21 -0.06 -0.11 6.47
CA PHE A 21 -0.11 1.23 5.89
C PHE A 21 1.26 1.81 5.54
N GLY A 22 2.20 1.81 6.49
CA GLY A 22 3.55 2.33 6.26
C GLY A 22 4.31 1.53 5.19
N ARG A 23 4.02 0.23 5.06
CA ARG A 23 4.66 -0.64 4.07
C ARG A 23 4.20 -0.29 2.65
N VAL A 24 2.90 -0.05 2.47
CA VAL A 24 2.33 0.39 1.18
C VAL A 24 2.99 1.68 0.69
N LEU A 25 3.18 2.65 1.60
CA LEU A 25 3.79 3.95 1.26
C LEU A 25 5.26 3.83 0.88
N ARG A 26 6.05 3.01 1.60
CA ARG A 26 7.47 2.79 1.28
C ARG A 26 7.68 2.14 -0.10
N TYR A 27 6.66 1.44 -0.60
CA TYR A 27 6.68 0.73 -1.89
C TYR A 27 6.06 1.57 -3.02
N PHE A 28 5.83 2.87 -2.79
CA PHE A 28 5.43 3.78 -3.86
C PHE A 28 6.54 3.87 -4.92
N ARG A 29 6.12 3.72 -6.18
CA ARG A 29 6.93 4.00 -7.36
C ARG A 29 6.82 5.49 -7.68
N ALA A 30 7.74 5.99 -8.50
CA ALA A 30 7.66 7.37 -9.02
C ALA A 30 6.31 7.64 -9.73
N SER A 31 5.73 6.63 -10.39
CA SER A 31 4.41 6.72 -11.02
C SER A 31 3.26 6.96 -10.03
N ASP A 32 3.39 6.52 -8.78
CA ASP A 32 2.36 6.72 -7.76
C ASP A 32 2.41 8.17 -7.25
N TYR A 33 3.61 8.73 -7.04
CA TYR A 33 3.77 10.16 -6.79
C TYR A 33 3.31 11.02 -7.96
N ALA A 34 3.59 10.60 -9.20
CA ALA A 34 3.07 11.27 -10.39
C ALA A 34 1.53 11.25 -10.44
N THR A 35 0.90 10.17 -9.96
CA THR A 35 -0.56 10.09 -9.83
C THR A 35 -1.06 11.12 -8.82
N ILE A 36 -0.43 11.22 -7.65
CA ILE A 36 -0.79 12.19 -6.61
C ILE A 36 -0.66 13.62 -7.15
N ILE A 37 0.49 13.97 -7.71
CA ILE A 37 0.75 15.31 -8.25
C ILE A 37 -0.21 15.61 -9.40
N GLY A 38 -0.40 14.65 -10.31
CA GLY A 38 -1.30 14.77 -11.44
C GLY A 38 -2.75 15.04 -11.00
N SER A 39 -3.29 14.26 -10.07
CA SER A 39 -4.64 14.48 -9.52
C SER A 39 -4.76 15.81 -8.77
N THR A 40 -3.72 16.19 -8.00
CA THR A 40 -3.69 17.44 -7.23
C THR A 40 -3.71 18.68 -8.12
N ALA A 41 -3.03 18.62 -9.27
CA ALA A 41 -3.05 19.70 -10.27
C ALA A 41 -4.30 19.65 -11.16
N PHE A 42 -4.77 18.46 -11.51
CA PHE A 42 -5.92 18.25 -12.38
C PHE A 42 -7.20 18.85 -11.81
N ALA A 43 -7.50 18.61 -10.53
CA ALA A 43 -8.74 19.08 -9.91
C ALA A 43 -8.93 20.62 -9.94
N PRO A 44 -7.97 21.45 -9.48
CA PRO A 44 -8.09 22.90 -9.59
C PRO A 44 -7.99 23.39 -11.04
N GLY A 45 -7.22 22.73 -11.90
CA GLY A 45 -7.16 23.05 -13.33
C GLY A 45 -8.50 22.83 -14.03
N ALA A 46 -9.18 21.72 -13.74
CA ALA A 46 -10.52 21.42 -14.23
C ALA A 46 -11.54 22.43 -13.70
N TYR A 47 -11.47 22.77 -12.40
CA TYR A 47 -12.35 23.79 -11.80
C TYR A 47 -12.19 25.16 -12.47
N TRP A 48 -10.95 25.59 -12.71
CA TRP A 48 -10.67 26.82 -13.46
C TRP A 48 -11.17 26.76 -14.90
N LEU A 49 -10.96 25.63 -15.60
CA LEU A 49 -11.43 25.45 -16.97
C LEU A 49 -12.96 25.50 -17.06
N MET A 50 -13.67 24.93 -16.09
CA MET A 50 -15.13 24.98 -16.02
C MET A 50 -15.63 26.43 -15.89
N ASP A 51 -15.03 27.22 -15.01
CA ASP A 51 -15.36 28.66 -14.86
C ASP A 51 -14.96 29.45 -16.12
N TYR A 52 -13.86 29.10 -16.79
CA TYR A 52 -13.48 29.73 -18.05
C TYR A 52 -14.47 29.47 -19.18
N CYS A 53 -14.94 28.22 -19.33
CA CYS A 53 -15.88 27.84 -20.38
C CYS A 53 -17.32 28.32 -20.10
N SER A 54 -17.72 28.36 -18.84
CA SER A 54 -19.05 28.82 -18.41
C SER A 54 -18.91 29.69 -17.16
N PRO A 55 -18.62 30.99 -17.34
CA PRO A 55 -18.34 31.89 -16.23
C PRO A 55 -19.49 31.98 -15.23
N ALA A 56 -19.18 31.70 -13.95
CA ALA A 56 -20.11 31.92 -12.85
C ALA A 56 -20.04 33.35 -12.30
N TYR A 57 -19.18 34.21 -12.90
CA TYR A 57 -18.92 35.60 -12.48
C TYR A 57 -18.53 35.74 -11.00
N MET A 58 -17.80 34.75 -10.49
CA MET A 58 -17.28 34.73 -9.12
C MET A 58 -16.20 35.79 -8.91
N SER A 59 -16.06 36.28 -7.67
CA SER A 59 -14.90 37.10 -7.31
C SER A 59 -13.60 36.29 -7.41
N ARG A 60 -12.47 36.96 -7.58
CA ARG A 60 -11.15 36.30 -7.64
C ARG A 60 -10.85 35.53 -6.35
N GLU A 61 -11.32 36.04 -5.22
CA GLU A 61 -11.17 35.43 -3.91
C GLU A 61 -11.97 34.13 -3.82
N ALA A 62 -13.22 34.14 -4.30
CA ALA A 62 -14.06 32.95 -4.36
C ALA A 62 -13.46 31.87 -5.27
N LEU A 63 -12.99 32.25 -6.46
CA LEU A 63 -12.31 31.33 -7.39
C LEU A 63 -11.06 30.71 -6.74
N ARG A 64 -10.20 31.51 -6.10
CA ARG A 64 -9.00 31.01 -5.41
C ARG A 64 -9.35 30.05 -4.27
N SER A 65 -10.39 30.36 -3.50
CA SER A 65 -10.88 29.48 -2.44
C SER A 65 -11.37 28.14 -3.00
N GLY A 66 -12.17 28.18 -4.07
CA GLY A 66 -12.64 26.99 -4.79
C GLY A 66 -11.49 26.15 -5.32
N MET A 67 -10.49 26.77 -5.97
CA MET A 67 -9.30 26.07 -6.45
C MET A 67 -8.51 25.40 -5.32
N ARG A 68 -8.38 26.03 -4.15
CA ARG A 68 -7.72 25.40 -2.98
C ARG A 68 -8.46 24.15 -2.51
N ASN A 69 -9.79 24.25 -2.39
CA ASN A 69 -10.63 23.11 -2.01
C ASN A 69 -10.53 21.97 -3.04
N CYS A 70 -10.59 22.30 -4.33
CA CYS A 70 -10.37 21.32 -5.40
C CYS A 70 -8.97 20.70 -5.33
N GLY A 71 -7.94 21.47 -4.99
CA GLY A 71 -6.58 20.96 -4.76
C GLY A 71 -6.53 19.94 -3.64
N VAL A 72 -7.21 20.19 -2.51
CA VAL A 72 -7.31 19.23 -1.39
C VAL A 72 -8.02 17.95 -1.84
N ILE A 73 -9.15 18.07 -2.54
CA ILE A 73 -9.90 16.91 -3.06
C ILE A 73 -9.04 16.10 -4.04
N GLY A 74 -8.34 16.78 -4.95
CA GLY A 74 -7.42 16.16 -5.91
C GLY A 74 -6.26 15.45 -5.23
N LEU A 75 -5.69 16.04 -4.18
CA LEU A 75 -4.65 15.43 -3.36
C LEU A 75 -5.15 14.17 -2.65
N THR A 76 -6.32 14.24 -2.01
CA THR A 76 -6.92 13.09 -1.32
C THR A 76 -7.24 11.97 -2.30
N GLY A 77 -7.91 12.26 -3.43
CA GLY A 77 -8.22 11.26 -4.44
C GLY A 77 -6.97 10.65 -5.09
N GLY A 78 -5.98 11.49 -5.40
CA GLY A 78 -4.69 11.05 -5.94
C GLY A 78 -3.93 10.15 -4.97
N PHE A 79 -3.94 10.47 -3.68
CA PHE A 79 -3.34 9.65 -2.64
C PHE A 79 -4.02 8.27 -2.52
N LEU A 80 -5.35 8.24 -2.47
CA LEU A 80 -6.09 6.98 -2.38
C LEU A 80 -5.87 6.09 -3.61
N LEU A 81 -5.83 6.69 -4.81
CA LEU A 81 -5.53 5.96 -6.04
C LEU A 81 -4.08 5.43 -6.06
N ALA A 82 -3.11 6.23 -5.64
CA ALA A 82 -1.71 5.79 -5.50
C ALA A 82 -1.57 4.66 -4.47
N TYR A 83 -2.25 4.77 -3.34
CA TYR A 83 -2.29 3.72 -2.32
C TYR A 83 -2.88 2.43 -2.89
N GLN A 84 -4.03 2.51 -3.57
CA GLN A 84 -4.66 1.36 -4.23
C GLN A 84 -3.73 0.74 -5.28
N ARG A 85 -3.07 1.53 -6.13
CA ARG A 85 -2.09 1.05 -7.13
C ARG A 85 -0.94 0.28 -6.49
N SER A 86 -0.44 0.75 -5.35
CA SER A 86 0.60 0.04 -4.59
C SER A 86 0.08 -1.26 -4.00
N SER A 87 -1.10 -1.26 -3.38
CA SER A 87 -1.75 -2.47 -2.86
C SER A 87 -2.00 -3.52 -3.95
N LEU A 88 -2.40 -3.12 -5.16
CA LEU A 88 -2.56 -4.03 -6.30
C LEU A 88 -1.27 -4.79 -6.66
N ARG A 89 -0.10 -4.14 -6.50
CA ARG A 89 1.21 -4.79 -6.68
C ARG A 89 1.49 -5.78 -5.56
N PHE A 90 1.15 -5.45 -4.31
CA PHE A 90 1.27 -6.41 -3.20
C PHE A 90 0.43 -7.67 -3.42
N TRP A 91 -0.77 -7.52 -3.98
CA TRP A 91 -1.68 -8.62 -4.29
C TRP A 91 -1.28 -9.46 -5.51
N GLY A 92 -0.27 -9.05 -6.26
CA GLY A 92 0.14 -9.70 -7.50
C GLY A 92 -0.85 -9.52 -8.65
N TRP A 93 -1.72 -8.50 -8.59
CA TRP A 93 -2.70 -8.21 -9.65
C TRP A 93 -2.10 -7.38 -10.78
N THR A 94 -1.00 -6.69 -10.49
CA THR A 94 -0.18 -5.94 -11.44
C THR A 94 1.28 -6.35 -11.28
N GLU A 95 2.11 -6.01 -12.27
CA GLU A 95 3.54 -6.30 -12.26
C GLU A 95 4.20 -5.77 -10.98
N ASN A 96 4.96 -6.63 -10.31
CA ASN A 96 5.50 -6.37 -8.98
C ASN A 96 6.90 -6.99 -8.75
N GLU A 97 7.69 -7.22 -9.79
CA GLU A 97 9.00 -7.89 -9.67
C GLU A 97 9.93 -7.12 -8.71
N ARG A 98 9.99 -5.79 -8.87
CA ARG A 98 10.74 -4.91 -7.98
C ARG A 98 10.30 -5.08 -6.52
N GLU A 99 8.99 -5.08 -6.26
CA GLU A 99 8.43 -5.18 -4.92
C GLU A 99 8.67 -6.56 -4.31
N VAL A 100 8.64 -7.64 -5.09
CA VAL A 100 8.99 -8.99 -4.65
C VAL A 100 10.45 -9.04 -4.18
N GLN A 101 11.37 -8.45 -4.94
CA GLN A 101 12.78 -8.39 -4.56
C GLN A 101 13.00 -7.53 -3.30
N MET A 102 12.31 -6.39 -3.21
CA MET A 102 12.36 -5.53 -2.03
C MET A 102 11.81 -6.23 -0.78
N ASP A 103 10.68 -6.93 -0.90
CA ASP A 103 10.08 -7.74 0.17
C ASP A 103 11.03 -8.83 0.65
N MET A 104 11.60 -9.61 -0.27
CA MET A 104 12.52 -10.69 0.09
C MET A 104 13.72 -10.16 0.88
N ARG A 105 14.33 -9.06 0.42
CA ARG A 105 15.44 -8.42 1.14
C ARG A 105 15.02 -7.89 2.51
N GLU A 106 13.89 -7.18 2.59
CA GLU A 106 13.36 -6.63 3.86
C GLU A 106 13.09 -7.75 4.87
N MET A 107 12.49 -8.85 4.44
CA MET A 107 12.11 -9.95 5.32
C MET A 107 13.30 -10.80 5.75
N ILE A 108 14.25 -11.09 4.85
CA ILE A 108 15.51 -11.75 5.21
C ILE A 108 16.27 -10.93 6.26
N ASP A 109 16.39 -9.63 6.05
CA ASP A 109 17.05 -8.72 6.99
C ASP A 109 16.40 -8.78 8.38
N LYS A 110 15.06 -8.78 8.46
CA LYS A 110 14.35 -8.94 9.73
C LYS A 110 14.62 -10.29 10.38
N VAL A 111 14.63 -11.38 9.61
CA VAL A 111 14.97 -12.72 10.13
C VAL A 111 16.39 -12.73 10.71
N LYS A 112 17.37 -12.20 9.97
CA LYS A 112 18.76 -12.09 10.44
C LYS A 112 18.88 -11.27 11.74
N ARG A 113 18.06 -10.23 11.88
CA ARG A 113 17.97 -9.39 13.10
C ARG A 113 17.10 -9.98 14.21
N LYS A 114 16.47 -11.14 13.99
CA LYS A 114 15.52 -11.79 14.92
C LYS A 114 14.31 -10.90 15.24
N GLU A 115 13.90 -10.06 14.28
CA GLU A 115 12.72 -9.20 14.38
C GLU A 115 11.48 -9.92 13.82
N PRO A 116 10.27 -9.62 14.32
CA PRO A 116 9.04 -10.14 13.74
C PRO A 116 8.84 -9.61 12.31
N LEU A 117 8.50 -10.51 11.37
CA LEU A 117 8.35 -10.18 9.94
C LEU A 117 7.37 -9.02 9.68
N TYR A 118 6.24 -9.03 10.39
CA TYR A 118 5.14 -8.08 10.22
C TYR A 118 4.98 -7.10 11.38
N GLY A 119 6.02 -6.97 12.22
CA GLY A 119 6.03 -6.06 13.36
C GLY A 119 5.36 -6.65 14.61
N GLU A 120 5.33 -5.84 15.66
CA GLU A 120 4.70 -6.18 16.93
C GLU A 120 3.29 -5.60 17.01
N THR A 121 2.41 -6.29 17.74
CA THR A 121 1.03 -5.89 17.97
C THR A 121 0.60 -6.22 19.40
N THR A 122 -0.17 -5.32 20.01
CA THR A 122 -0.77 -5.54 21.34
C THR A 122 -2.09 -6.31 21.26
N LEU A 123 -2.56 -6.61 20.03
CA LEU A 123 -3.80 -7.34 19.81
C LEU A 123 -3.64 -8.82 20.12
N THR A 124 -4.64 -9.38 20.80
CA THR A 124 -4.74 -10.83 20.95
C THR A 124 -4.83 -11.51 19.57
N PRO A 125 -4.43 -12.79 19.44
CA PRO A 125 -4.52 -13.51 18.17
C PRO A 125 -5.94 -13.50 17.57
N TYR A 126 -6.98 -13.49 18.41
CA TYR A 126 -8.35 -13.34 17.95
C TYR A 126 -8.60 -11.96 17.32
N MET A 127 -8.19 -10.88 18.01
CA MET A 127 -8.38 -9.51 17.54
C MET A 127 -7.55 -9.18 16.30
N GLN A 128 -6.37 -9.78 16.16
CA GLN A 128 -5.60 -9.72 14.90
C GLN A 128 -6.39 -10.31 13.73
N GLY A 129 -7.09 -11.44 13.95
CA GLY A 129 -7.97 -12.00 12.94
C GLY A 129 -9.20 -11.16 12.63
N VAL A 130 -9.78 -10.48 13.63
CA VAL A 130 -10.86 -9.51 13.41
C VAL A 130 -10.36 -8.34 12.57
N ALA A 131 -9.20 -7.77 12.92
CA ALA A 131 -8.58 -6.68 12.20
C ALA A 131 -8.34 -7.05 10.72
N ALA A 132 -7.67 -8.19 10.48
CA ALA A 132 -7.37 -8.67 9.13
C ALA A 132 -8.64 -8.87 8.27
N ARG A 133 -9.75 -9.33 8.85
CA ARG A 133 -11.01 -9.47 8.10
C ARG A 133 -11.66 -8.14 7.71
N ASN A 134 -11.42 -7.08 8.48
CA ASN A 134 -11.93 -5.75 8.19
C ASN A 134 -11.02 -4.99 7.20
N SER A 135 -9.70 -5.17 7.26
CA SER A 135 -8.75 -4.44 6.41
C SER A 135 -8.42 -5.12 5.08
N ARG A 136 -8.49 -6.46 5.01
CA ARG A 136 -8.14 -7.20 3.79
C ARG A 136 -8.99 -6.76 2.59
N TYR A 137 -8.30 -6.39 1.51
CA TYR A 137 -8.88 -5.87 0.26
C TYR A 137 -9.74 -4.60 0.39
N SER A 138 -9.73 -3.93 1.55
CA SER A 138 -10.54 -2.73 1.78
C SER A 138 -10.20 -1.57 0.84
N GLN A 139 -9.00 -1.56 0.28
CA GLN A 139 -8.53 -0.57 -0.70
C GLN A 139 -9.33 -0.58 -2.01
N LEU A 140 -10.04 -1.68 -2.31
CA LEU A 140 -10.95 -1.74 -3.45
C LEU A 140 -12.17 -0.83 -3.26
N MET A 141 -12.52 -0.50 -2.01
CA MET A 141 -13.73 0.23 -1.63
C MET A 141 -13.44 1.66 -1.18
N PHE A 142 -12.29 2.23 -1.54
CA PHE A 142 -11.92 3.61 -1.19
C PHE A 142 -12.88 4.69 -1.72
N TYR A 143 -13.65 4.38 -2.75
CA TYR A 143 -14.72 5.25 -3.24
C TYR A 143 -15.92 5.33 -2.28
N VAL A 144 -16.06 4.38 -1.34
CA VAL A 144 -17.08 4.40 -0.27
C VAL A 144 -16.48 4.90 1.03
N PHE A 145 -15.41 4.25 1.50
CA PHE A 145 -14.80 4.56 2.78
C PHE A 145 -13.29 4.20 2.77
N PRO A 146 -12.39 5.12 3.19
CA PRO A 146 -10.96 4.84 3.26
C PRO A 146 -10.63 4.02 4.51
N TRP A 147 -10.38 2.72 4.33
CA TRP A 147 -9.97 1.82 5.41
C TRP A 147 -8.56 1.25 5.17
N PHE A 148 -7.73 1.20 6.21
CA PHE A 148 -6.32 0.82 6.11
C PHE A 148 -5.94 -0.23 7.16
N ASN A 149 -4.90 -1.01 6.87
CA ASN A 149 -4.31 -1.90 7.87
C ASN A 149 -3.33 -1.13 8.77
N LEU A 150 -3.67 -1.05 10.06
CA LEU A 150 -2.86 -0.45 11.13
C LEU A 150 -2.56 -1.42 12.27
N ALA A 151 -2.79 -2.73 12.08
CA ALA A 151 -2.88 -3.69 13.18
C ALA A 151 -1.63 -4.56 13.39
N ASN A 152 -0.66 -4.56 12.46
CA ASN A 152 0.51 -5.46 12.46
C ASN A 152 0.13 -6.92 12.78
N HIS A 153 -0.97 -7.39 12.21
CA HIS A 153 -1.45 -8.76 12.40
C HIS A 153 -0.58 -9.77 11.64
N ASP A 154 -0.69 -11.06 11.90
CA ASP A 154 0.08 -12.12 11.20
C ASP A 154 -0.59 -12.67 9.92
N GLN A 155 -1.76 -12.15 9.51
CA GLN A 155 -2.62 -12.76 8.49
C GLN A 155 -2.44 -12.25 7.05
N HIS A 156 -1.25 -12.42 6.49
CA HIS A 156 -0.87 -11.85 5.18
C HIS A 156 -1.05 -12.77 3.96
N GLY A 157 -1.50 -14.01 4.17
CA GLY A 157 -1.86 -14.94 3.09
C GLY A 157 -0.69 -15.50 2.28
N VAL A 158 0.53 -15.38 2.79
CA VAL A 158 1.75 -15.95 2.18
C VAL A 158 2.40 -16.93 3.14
N ASP A 159 3.11 -17.92 2.58
CA ASP A 159 3.98 -18.79 3.37
C ASP A 159 5.23 -18.00 3.78
N THR A 160 5.39 -17.78 5.09
CA THR A 160 6.53 -17.05 5.65
C THR A 160 7.79 -17.90 5.76
N ALA A 161 7.68 -19.23 5.68
CA ALA A 161 8.83 -20.13 5.78
C ALA A 161 9.87 -19.86 4.68
N LYS A 162 9.45 -19.34 3.52
CA LYS A 162 10.34 -18.95 2.43
C LYS A 162 11.40 -17.93 2.87
N TYR A 163 11.05 -16.99 3.77
CA TYR A 163 11.99 -15.96 4.23
C TYR A 163 13.03 -16.53 5.18
N TYR A 164 12.62 -17.44 6.06
CA TYR A 164 13.54 -18.11 6.99
C TYR A 164 14.55 -18.98 6.24
N LYS A 165 14.07 -19.80 5.28
CA LYS A 165 14.94 -20.63 4.44
C LYS A 165 15.94 -19.79 3.64
N ALA A 166 15.47 -18.71 3.01
CA ALA A 166 16.34 -17.84 2.24
C ALA A 166 17.39 -17.13 3.13
N ALA A 167 17.01 -16.74 4.35
CA ALA A 167 17.93 -16.14 5.31
C ALA A 167 18.99 -17.15 5.80
N GLU A 168 18.59 -18.39 6.08
CA GLU A 168 19.50 -19.49 6.46
C GLU A 168 20.54 -19.74 5.35
N GLU A 169 20.09 -19.91 4.11
CA GLU A 169 20.97 -20.09 2.95
C GLU A 169 21.95 -18.91 2.77
N GLU A 170 21.50 -17.67 2.99
CA GLU A 170 22.36 -16.50 2.87
C GLU A 170 23.40 -16.42 3.99
N MET A 171 23.01 -16.71 5.24
CA MET A 171 23.93 -16.79 6.38
C MET A 171 24.97 -17.90 6.21
N GLU A 172 24.57 -19.05 5.65
CA GLU A 172 25.50 -20.13 5.33
C GLU A 172 26.52 -19.72 4.26
N ARG A 173 26.07 -19.07 3.17
CA ARG A 173 26.97 -18.53 2.15
C ARG A 173 27.95 -17.50 2.72
N GLU A 174 27.48 -16.61 3.59
CA GLU A 174 28.34 -15.63 4.27
C GLU A 174 29.35 -16.27 5.22
N ARG A 175 28.99 -17.38 5.89
CA ARG A 175 29.92 -18.14 6.74
C ARG A 175 31.02 -18.79 5.91
N LEU A 176 30.64 -19.48 4.82
CA LEU A 176 31.59 -20.15 3.93
C LEU A 176 32.53 -19.17 3.20
N ALA A 177 32.08 -17.95 2.91
CA ALA A 177 32.92 -16.92 2.30
C ALA A 177 33.93 -16.27 3.25
N LYS A 178 33.77 -16.48 4.57
CA LYS A 178 34.68 -15.98 5.62
C LYS A 178 35.71 -17.03 6.05
N GLU A 179 35.52 -18.29 5.68
CA GLU A 179 36.45 -19.41 5.87
C GLU A 179 37.47 -19.45 4.71
#